data_AF-N8Q0I0-F1
#
_entry.id   AF-N8Q0I0-F1
#
_cell.length_a   1.000
_cell.length_b   1.000
_cell.length_c   1.000
_cell.angle_alpha   90.00
_cell.angle_beta   90.00
_cell.angle_gamma   90.00
#
_symmetry.space_group_name_H-M   'P 1'
#
loop_
_entity.id
_entity.type
_entity.pdbx_description
1 polymer ?
#
loop_
_entity_poly.entity_id
_entity_poly.type
_entity_poly.pdbx_seq_one_letter_code
_entity_poly.pdbx_strand_id
1 'polypeptide(L)'
;MTLDFISYLNSLHNLTPAGANALAESQINTIYFNEIYSEFPIVQHIYNLLTKDKNNIIIITGHAGDGKSTIAFDLIKRLDEKFQQHTFQKHEYSEKYNLNILKDMSELSLSERIKWLSQAFNETDNWLIVSNTGPLLTSITEYLKSIDLTQDIESEIFSLLDKEIYISDQLESLDHLNLSLNIHNKKLFIINIAKLDNIEVALSIFKKIIQHSSWHELVESHPQHPIIQNYLSIKNNIENVIHSIRLLYLYLLNYEKRLTLRQMLAHFCASLTGGFQLEDSPIHPIIFSDLFFGYQNHLPWENAFKLPAIHLLHTLNFAGYRSLEIEKLMADLKNFEGITPSLHSIIKNYIQKDQDSDIHLFKPALRRLIFIYNLYPTTYTNAQAQFLGSPNIEKYSEWRLDTRRIQT
;
A
#
# COMPACT_ATOMS: atom_id res chain seq x y z
N MET A 1 2.53 7.46 -25.76
CA MET A 1 1.93 7.93 -24.50
C MET A 1 1.06 6.85 -23.88
N THR A 2 0.01 6.32 -24.51
CA THR A 2 -0.85 5.27 -23.90
C THR A 2 -0.26 3.88 -23.78
N LEU A 3 0.56 3.44 -24.75
CA LEU A 3 1.38 2.22 -24.65
C LEU A 3 2.30 2.24 -23.42
N ASP A 4 2.69 3.44 -22.98
CA ASP A 4 3.54 3.62 -21.81
C ASP A 4 2.77 3.38 -20.50
N PHE A 5 1.44 3.47 -20.49
CA PHE A 5 0.65 3.34 -19.25
C PHE A 5 0.60 1.91 -18.72
N ILE A 6 0.30 0.93 -19.58
CA ILE A 6 0.35 -0.49 -19.18
C ILE A 6 1.78 -0.90 -18.81
N SER A 7 2.78 -0.41 -19.56
CA SER A 7 4.19 -0.60 -19.23
C SER A 7 4.55 0.00 -17.86
N TYR A 8 4.03 1.18 -17.55
CA TYR A 8 4.20 1.81 -16.24
C TYR A 8 3.59 0.96 -15.12
N LEU A 9 2.34 0.50 -15.26
CA LEU A 9 1.70 -0.37 -14.27
C LEU A 9 2.49 -1.67 -14.07
N ASN A 10 2.98 -2.28 -15.15
CA ASN A 10 3.81 -3.46 -15.09
C ASN A 10 5.19 -3.21 -14.45
N SER A 11 5.69 -1.97 -14.48
CA SER A 11 6.92 -1.58 -13.79
C SER A 11 6.79 -1.51 -12.26
N LEU A 12 5.55 -1.44 -11.75
CA LEU A 12 5.27 -1.39 -10.30
C LEU A 12 5.34 -2.78 -9.65
N HIS A 13 5.54 -3.85 -10.43
CA HIS A 13 5.68 -5.21 -9.94
C HIS A 13 6.83 -5.96 -10.61
N ASN A 14 7.37 -6.98 -9.95
CA ASN A 14 8.53 -7.76 -10.44
C ASN A 14 8.15 -9.10 -11.09
N LEU A 15 6.93 -9.24 -11.62
CA LEU A 15 6.50 -10.46 -12.34
C LEU A 15 7.34 -10.73 -13.59
N THR A 16 7.72 -9.67 -14.30
CA THR A 16 8.57 -9.73 -15.49
C THR A 16 9.97 -9.18 -15.17
N PRO A 17 11.03 -9.64 -15.86
CA PRO A 17 12.40 -9.15 -15.66
C PRO A 17 12.55 -7.63 -15.79
N ALA A 18 11.65 -6.98 -16.57
CA ALA A 18 11.62 -5.54 -16.76
C ALA A 18 11.26 -4.74 -15.48
N GLY A 19 10.58 -5.34 -14.50
CA GLY A 19 10.18 -4.69 -13.26
C GLY A 19 11.15 -4.88 -12.08
N ALA A 20 12.20 -5.70 -12.23
CA ALA A 20 13.11 -6.04 -11.13
C ALA A 20 14.03 -4.87 -10.69
N ASN A 21 14.26 -3.89 -11.56
CA ASN A 21 15.20 -2.78 -11.36
C ASN A 21 14.55 -1.38 -11.34
N ALA A 22 13.22 -1.27 -11.30
CA ALA A 22 12.54 0.02 -11.22
C ALA A 22 12.61 0.56 -9.76
N LEU A 23 13.73 1.19 -9.44
CA LEU A 23 13.95 1.93 -8.20
C LEU A 23 12.84 2.96 -7.99
N ALA A 24 12.47 3.20 -6.72
CA ALA A 24 11.43 4.17 -6.35
C ALA A 24 11.67 5.56 -6.97
N GLU A 25 12.92 5.96 -7.19
CA GLU A 25 13.29 7.24 -7.79
C GLU A 25 13.00 7.34 -9.29
N SER A 26 13.22 6.28 -10.07
CA SER A 26 12.90 6.31 -11.50
C SER A 26 11.39 6.34 -11.75
N GLN A 27 10.61 5.80 -10.82
CA GLN A 27 9.14 5.82 -10.85
C GLN A 27 8.57 7.20 -10.46
N ILE A 28 9.18 7.89 -9.49
CA ILE A 28 8.76 9.25 -9.05
C ILE A 28 8.85 10.27 -10.19
N ASN A 29 9.80 10.08 -11.11
CA ASN A 29 10.02 11.00 -12.25
C ASN A 29 9.11 10.73 -13.46
N THR A 30 8.19 9.77 -13.38
CA THR A 30 7.22 9.51 -14.46
C THR A 30 6.04 10.48 -14.39
N ILE A 31 5.45 10.80 -15.54
CA ILE A 31 4.23 11.65 -15.62
C ILE A 31 3.08 11.05 -14.78
N TYR A 32 2.98 9.72 -14.76
CA TYR A 32 1.92 8.98 -14.08
C TYR A 32 2.01 9.03 -12.56
N PHE A 33 3.22 9.14 -11.99
CA PHE A 33 3.38 9.18 -10.54
C PHE A 33 2.64 10.38 -9.94
N ASN A 34 2.83 11.59 -10.49
CA ASN A 34 2.18 12.78 -9.94
C ASN A 34 0.65 12.73 -10.06
N GLU A 35 0.11 12.07 -11.10
CA GLU A 35 -1.34 11.97 -11.32
C GLU A 35 -2.00 10.92 -10.42
N ILE A 36 -1.28 9.84 -10.10
CA ILE A 36 -1.80 8.69 -9.36
C ILE A 36 -1.51 8.76 -7.86
N TYR A 37 -0.43 9.45 -7.48
CA TYR A 37 0.04 9.50 -6.11
C TYR A 37 -0.99 10.10 -5.15
N SER A 38 -1.01 9.60 -3.92
CA SER A 38 -1.80 10.14 -2.82
C SER A 38 -0.88 10.37 -1.63
N GLU A 39 -0.90 11.59 -1.08
CA GLU A 39 -0.07 12.01 0.05
C GLU A 39 -0.37 11.13 1.29
N PHE A 40 0.67 10.79 2.04
CA PHE A 40 0.48 10.09 3.31
C PHE A 40 -0.12 11.04 4.35
N PRO A 41 -1.12 10.61 5.14
CA PRO A 41 -1.72 11.46 6.19
C PRO A 41 -0.69 12.05 7.16
N ILE A 42 0.43 11.35 7.41
CA ILE A 42 1.45 11.79 8.36
C ILE A 42 2.24 13.02 7.90
N VAL A 43 2.28 13.30 6.59
CA VAL A 43 3.05 14.41 6.03
C VAL A 43 2.61 15.73 6.65
N GLN A 44 1.30 15.94 6.83
CA GLN A 44 0.78 17.16 7.46
C GLN A 44 1.25 17.34 8.92
N HIS A 45 1.31 16.26 9.68
CA HIS A 45 1.72 16.31 11.09
C HIS A 45 3.21 16.58 11.22
N ILE A 46 4.04 15.93 10.39
CA ILE A 46 5.49 16.17 10.37
C ILE A 46 5.78 17.60 9.89
N TYR A 47 5.07 18.08 8.86
CA TYR A 47 5.19 19.46 8.40
C TYR A 47 4.92 20.47 9.52
N ASN A 48 3.89 20.23 10.34
CA ASN A 48 3.57 21.08 11.49
C ASN A 48 4.70 21.06 12.53
N LEU A 49 5.28 19.90 12.85
CA LEU A 49 6.43 19.80 13.76
C LEU A 49 7.66 20.54 13.22
N LEU A 50 7.88 20.55 11.91
CA LEU A 50 9.03 21.23 11.29
C LEU A 50 8.85 22.74 11.19
N THR A 51 7.61 23.25 11.19
CA THR A 51 7.32 24.67 10.91
C THR A 51 6.83 25.46 12.12
N LYS A 52 6.11 24.82 13.05
CA LYS A 52 5.55 25.48 14.26
C LYS A 52 6.49 25.35 15.45
N ASP A 53 7.12 24.20 15.58
CA ASP A 53 8.08 23.90 16.66
C ASP A 53 9.51 24.04 16.12
N LYS A 54 10.38 24.68 16.91
CA LYS A 54 11.81 24.80 16.61
C LYS A 54 12.59 23.82 17.48
N ASN A 55 13.79 23.46 17.01
CA ASN A 55 14.75 22.60 17.71
C ASN A 55 14.31 21.12 17.79
N ASN A 56 13.73 20.61 16.71
CA ASN A 56 13.25 19.23 16.59
C ASN A 56 14.19 18.37 15.73
N ILE A 57 14.40 17.12 16.15
CA ILE A 57 14.94 16.05 15.31
C ILE A 57 13.79 15.10 14.99
N ILE A 58 13.48 14.92 13.72
CA ILE A 58 12.45 14.00 13.26
C ILE A 58 13.11 12.91 12.44
N ILE A 59 12.95 11.67 12.88
CA ILE A 59 13.51 10.50 12.21
C ILE A 59 12.37 9.67 11.64
N ILE A 60 12.38 9.49 10.32
CA ILE A 60 11.47 8.61 9.60
C ILE A 60 12.17 7.26 9.38
N THR A 61 11.58 6.20 9.92
CA THR A 61 12.12 4.84 9.83
C THR A 61 11.10 3.79 9.47
N GLY A 62 11.56 2.60 9.09
CA GLY A 62 10.73 1.52 8.54
C GLY A 62 11.52 0.63 7.59
N HIS A 63 10.87 -0.38 7.03
CA HIS A 63 11.44 -1.34 6.10
C HIS A 63 11.55 -0.79 4.67
N ALA A 64 12.28 -1.50 3.82
CA ALA A 64 12.36 -1.16 2.41
C ALA A 64 10.98 -1.27 1.75
N GLY A 65 10.51 -0.17 1.15
CA GLY A 65 9.21 -0.11 0.45
C GLY A 65 8.03 0.41 1.25
N ASP A 66 8.23 0.83 2.50
CA ASP A 66 7.18 1.48 3.30
C ASP A 66 6.86 2.92 2.85
N GLY A 67 7.69 3.53 2.00
CA GLY A 67 7.46 4.89 1.49
C GLY A 67 8.23 6.00 2.20
N LYS A 68 9.29 5.68 2.96
CA LYS A 68 10.09 6.67 3.73
C LYS A 68 10.59 7.83 2.88
N SER A 69 11.23 7.53 1.75
CA SER A 69 11.79 8.55 0.85
C SER A 69 10.69 9.36 0.16
N THR A 70 9.51 8.75 -0.07
CA THR A 70 8.34 9.42 -0.63
C THR A 70 7.76 10.44 0.34
N ILE A 71 7.59 10.08 1.62
CA ILE A 71 7.14 11.01 2.67
C ILE A 71 8.12 12.19 2.82
N ALA A 72 9.43 11.91 2.82
CA ALA A 72 10.43 12.96 2.88
C ALA A 72 10.37 13.89 1.65
N PHE A 73 10.14 13.34 0.46
CA PHE A 73 9.98 14.12 -0.76
C PHE A 73 8.75 15.03 -0.73
N ASP A 74 7.60 14.53 -0.26
CA ASP A 74 6.37 15.34 -0.10
C ASP A 74 6.58 16.50 0.87
N LEU A 75 7.21 16.23 2.02
CA LEU A 75 7.52 17.25 3.02
C LEU A 75 8.35 18.38 2.41
N ILE A 76 9.34 18.03 1.60
CA ILE A 76 10.26 19.02 1.02
C ILE A 76 9.58 19.82 -0.06
N LYS A 77 8.84 19.16 -0.98
CA LYS A 77 8.05 19.86 -1.99
C LYS A 77 7.09 20.89 -1.38
N ARG A 78 6.55 20.56 -0.21
CA ARG A 78 5.64 21.43 0.53
C ARG A 78 6.34 22.58 1.24
N LEU A 79 7.58 22.37 1.67
CA LEU A 79 8.39 23.41 2.29
C LEU A 79 8.92 24.37 1.22
N ASP A 80 9.49 23.88 0.13
CA ASP A 80 10.12 24.72 -0.88
C ASP A 80 9.88 24.19 -2.31
N GLU A 81 9.20 25.01 -3.11
CA GLU A 81 8.84 24.72 -4.50
C GLU A 81 10.06 24.52 -5.40
N LYS A 82 11.24 25.04 -5.01
CA LYS A 82 12.50 24.84 -5.76
C LYS A 82 12.90 23.37 -5.87
N PHE A 83 12.42 22.52 -4.97
CA PHE A 83 12.72 21.09 -4.97
C PHE A 83 11.80 20.25 -5.85
N GLN A 84 10.84 20.86 -6.58
CA GLN A 84 9.92 20.13 -7.45
C GLN A 84 10.62 19.42 -8.62
N GLN A 85 11.82 19.87 -9.03
CA GLN A 85 12.60 19.31 -10.15
C GLN A 85 14.06 18.99 -9.77
N HIS A 86 14.41 18.98 -8.47
CA HIS A 86 15.78 18.78 -8.01
C HIS A 86 16.07 17.30 -7.74
N THR A 87 17.19 16.80 -8.26
CA THR A 87 17.74 15.50 -7.83
C THR A 87 18.36 15.69 -6.46
N PHE A 88 17.77 15.03 -5.46
CA PHE A 88 18.15 15.22 -4.07
C PHE A 88 19.59 14.80 -3.78
N GLN A 89 20.34 15.65 -3.10
CA GLN A 89 21.61 15.28 -2.51
C GLN A 89 21.40 14.52 -1.20
N LYS A 90 22.43 13.78 -0.75
CA LYS A 90 22.37 13.00 0.49
C LYS A 90 22.03 13.86 1.71
N HIS A 91 22.58 15.07 1.76
CA HIS A 91 22.23 16.09 2.75
C HIS A 91 21.87 17.39 2.03
N GLU A 92 20.82 18.03 2.51
CA GLU A 92 20.39 19.34 2.03
C GLU A 92 20.01 20.25 3.20
N TYR A 93 20.22 21.54 3.01
CA TYR A 93 19.86 22.57 3.97
C TYR A 93 18.87 23.56 3.36
N SER A 94 17.79 23.83 4.08
CA SER A 94 16.82 24.87 3.74
C SER A 94 16.96 26.05 4.70
N GLU A 95 17.58 27.13 4.22
CA GLU A 95 17.74 28.39 4.97
C GLU A 95 16.38 28.99 5.38
N LYS A 96 15.34 28.84 4.54
CA LYS A 96 14.01 29.40 4.81
C LYS A 96 13.35 28.81 6.07
N TYR A 97 13.65 27.55 6.38
CA TYR A 97 13.03 26.82 7.50
C TYR A 97 14.04 26.41 8.57
N ASN A 98 15.32 26.80 8.45
CA ASN A 98 16.41 26.30 9.28
C ASN A 98 16.35 24.77 9.42
N LEU A 99 16.26 24.08 8.29
CA LEU A 99 16.00 22.65 8.23
C LEU A 99 17.13 21.91 7.52
N ASN A 100 17.73 20.96 8.23
CA ASN A 100 18.64 19.96 7.69
C ASN A 100 17.88 18.70 7.29
N ILE A 101 18.19 18.16 6.12
CA ILE A 101 17.53 16.97 5.59
C ILE A 101 18.59 15.96 5.22
N LEU A 102 18.55 14.79 5.85
CA LEU A 102 19.47 13.68 5.60
C LEU A 102 18.70 12.48 5.06
N LYS A 103 18.95 12.12 3.80
CA LYS A 103 18.36 10.96 3.13
C LYS A 103 19.31 9.77 3.12
N ASP A 104 18.72 8.58 3.04
CA ASP A 104 19.43 7.31 2.90
C ASP A 104 20.61 7.18 3.87
N MET A 105 20.41 7.63 5.12
CA MET A 105 21.42 7.57 6.18
C MET A 105 21.95 6.13 6.35
N SER A 106 21.13 5.13 6.05
CA SER A 106 21.51 3.71 6.08
C SER A 106 22.63 3.33 5.11
N GLU A 107 22.89 4.09 4.05
CA GLU A 107 23.97 3.85 3.10
C GLU A 107 25.31 4.45 3.55
N LEU A 108 25.30 5.27 4.61
CA LEU A 108 26.49 5.90 5.15
C LEU A 108 27.25 4.96 6.09
N SER A 109 28.57 5.17 6.16
CA SER A 109 29.40 4.49 7.15
C SER A 109 28.94 4.82 8.58
N LEU A 110 29.24 3.95 9.55
CA LEU A 110 28.83 4.18 10.94
C LEU A 110 29.40 5.50 11.50
N SER A 111 30.64 5.85 11.16
CA SER A 111 31.28 7.08 11.59
C SER A 111 30.59 8.32 11.03
N GLU A 112 30.19 8.31 9.75
CA GLU A 112 29.40 9.40 9.15
C GLU A 112 28.02 9.53 9.79
N ARG A 113 27.35 8.40 10.06
CA ARG A 113 26.05 8.38 10.74
C ARG A 113 26.13 9.01 12.13
N ILE A 114 27.15 8.67 12.92
CA ILE A 114 27.37 9.25 14.25
C ILE A 114 27.68 10.75 14.14
N LYS A 115 28.48 11.17 13.15
CA LYS A 115 28.78 12.59 12.91
C LYS A 115 27.50 13.40 12.66
N TRP A 116 26.62 12.92 11.78
CA TRP A 116 25.36 13.60 11.48
C TRP A 116 24.42 13.64 12.68
N LEU A 117 24.30 12.56 13.45
CA LEU A 117 23.52 12.57 14.69
C LEU A 117 24.09 13.58 15.69
N SER A 118 25.41 13.63 15.86
CA SER A 118 26.06 14.61 16.72
C SER A 118 25.76 16.05 16.31
N GLN A 119 25.82 16.37 15.02
CA GLN A 119 25.40 17.67 14.51
C GLN A 119 23.91 17.93 14.79
N ALA A 120 23.06 16.93 14.53
CA ALA A 120 21.63 17.03 14.75
C ALA A 120 21.25 17.32 16.20
N PHE A 121 22.00 16.81 17.18
CA PHE A 121 21.75 17.09 18.59
C PHE A 121 22.37 18.39 19.11
N ASN A 122 23.45 18.87 18.50
CA ASN A 122 24.21 20.02 18.99
C ASN A 122 23.84 21.35 18.33
N GLU A 123 23.28 21.34 17.12
CA GLU A 123 22.85 22.55 16.40
C GLU A 123 21.41 22.95 16.77
N THR A 124 21.00 24.22 16.65
CA THR A 124 19.62 24.65 17.01
C THR A 124 18.56 24.39 15.93
N ASP A 125 19.01 23.97 14.76
CA ASP A 125 18.17 23.81 13.57
C ASP A 125 17.29 22.56 13.68
N ASN A 126 16.24 22.53 12.86
CA ASN A 126 15.39 21.35 12.71
C ASN A 126 16.12 20.31 11.84
N TRP A 127 15.90 19.04 12.12
CA TRP A 127 16.48 17.93 11.37
C TRP A 127 15.40 16.94 10.93
N LEU A 128 15.41 16.58 9.65
CA LEU A 128 14.62 15.48 9.09
C LEU A 128 15.58 14.40 8.60
N ILE A 129 15.55 13.23 9.23
CA ILE A 129 16.47 12.12 8.95
C ILE A 129 15.67 10.92 8.45
N VAL A 130 16.08 10.34 7.33
CA VAL A 130 15.47 9.13 6.76
C VAL A 130 16.45 7.96 6.86
N SER A 131 16.05 6.89 7.55
CA SER A 131 16.90 5.71 7.73
C SER A 131 16.09 4.42 7.90
N ASN A 132 16.61 3.28 7.47
CA ASN A 132 16.10 1.96 7.83
C ASN A 132 16.25 1.69 9.34
N THR A 133 15.36 0.88 9.90
CA THR A 133 15.26 0.66 11.36
C THR A 133 16.54 0.11 11.98
N GLY A 134 17.18 -0.89 11.35
CA GLY A 134 18.42 -1.48 11.85
C GLY A 134 19.58 -0.48 11.94
N PRO A 135 20.00 0.14 10.81
CA PRO A 135 21.04 1.16 10.80
C PRO A 135 20.76 2.34 11.73
N LEU A 136 19.49 2.75 11.88
CA LEU A 136 19.08 3.78 12.82
C LEU A 136 19.41 3.41 14.27
N LEU A 137 18.95 2.23 14.71
CA LEU A 137 19.15 1.74 16.07
C LEU A 137 20.63 1.70 16.42
N THR A 138 21.45 1.09 15.55
CA THR A 138 22.91 1.05 15.75
C THR A 138 23.48 2.45 15.90
N SER A 139 23.06 3.41 15.07
CA SER A 139 23.62 4.76 15.10
C SER A 139 23.21 5.56 16.32
N ILE A 140 21.96 5.47 16.77
CA ILE A 140 21.53 6.15 18.00
C ILE A 140 22.23 5.53 19.21
N THR A 141 22.25 4.20 19.33
CA THR A 141 22.95 3.50 20.42
C THR A 141 24.41 3.91 20.52
N GLU A 142 25.15 3.89 19.40
CA GLU A 142 26.57 4.24 19.40
C GLU A 142 26.81 5.74 19.69
N TYR A 143 25.93 6.62 19.19
CA TYR A 143 25.99 8.03 19.55
C TYR A 143 25.75 8.25 21.05
N LEU A 144 24.73 7.62 21.63
CA LEU A 144 24.42 7.74 23.06
C LEU A 144 25.53 7.18 23.96
N LYS A 145 26.16 6.08 23.56
CA LYS A 145 27.38 5.56 24.21
C LYS A 145 28.52 6.58 24.20
N SER A 146 28.70 7.31 23.10
CA SER A 146 29.77 8.32 22.98
C SER A 146 29.60 9.53 23.91
N ILE A 147 28.40 9.71 24.49
CA ILE A 147 28.06 10.80 25.42
C ILE A 147 27.62 10.28 26.80
N ASP A 148 27.96 9.03 27.15
CA ASP A 148 27.68 8.37 28.44
C ASP A 148 26.19 8.32 28.86
N LEU A 149 25.25 8.38 27.91
CA LEU A 149 23.80 8.31 28.14
C LEU A 149 23.24 6.92 27.77
N THR A 150 23.65 5.87 28.48
CA THR A 150 23.37 4.47 28.07
C THR A 150 22.28 3.75 28.86
N GLN A 151 21.89 4.24 30.04
CA GLN A 151 20.89 3.56 30.86
C GLN A 151 19.46 3.93 30.41
N ASP A 152 18.66 2.90 30.12
CA ASP A 152 17.22 2.90 29.82
C ASP A 152 16.73 3.45 28.46
N ILE A 153 17.55 4.20 27.71
CA ILE A 153 17.09 4.83 26.45
C ILE A 153 16.83 3.80 25.32
N GLU A 154 17.59 2.71 25.23
CA GLU A 154 17.36 1.69 24.19
C GLU A 154 15.96 1.08 24.29
N SER A 155 15.53 0.74 25.51
CA SER A 155 14.19 0.20 25.79
C SER A 155 13.09 1.20 25.39
N GLU A 156 13.31 2.49 25.63
CA GLU A 156 12.37 3.55 25.22
C GLU A 156 12.30 3.67 23.69
N ILE A 157 13.44 3.62 22.99
CA ILE A 157 13.46 3.62 21.52
C ILE A 157 12.72 2.42 20.96
N PHE A 158 12.95 1.22 21.51
CA PHE A 158 12.20 0.02 21.08
C PHE A 158 10.70 0.18 21.32
N SER A 159 10.31 0.70 22.49
CA SER A 159 8.90 1.00 22.77
C SER A 159 8.31 1.96 21.75
N LEU A 160 9.02 3.03 21.37
CA LEU A 160 8.58 3.99 20.35
C LEU A 160 8.47 3.36 18.96
N LEU A 161 9.42 2.52 18.57
CA LEU A 161 9.39 1.82 17.29
C LEU A 161 8.23 0.83 17.19
N ASP A 162 7.76 0.31 18.33
CA ASP A 162 6.66 -0.64 18.39
C ASP A 162 5.26 -0.03 18.48
N LYS A 163 5.16 1.25 18.87
CA LYS A 163 3.89 1.98 18.94
C LYS A 163 3.19 2.00 17.58
N GLU A 164 1.90 1.71 17.60
CA GLU A 164 1.04 1.96 16.46
C GLU A 164 0.83 3.44 16.26
N ILE A 165 0.91 3.88 15.01
CA ILE A 165 0.74 5.29 14.67
C ILE A 165 -0.68 5.47 14.17
N TYR A 166 -1.51 6.04 15.03
CA TYR A 166 -2.85 6.45 14.71
C TYR A 166 -2.82 7.92 14.28
N ILE A 167 -3.28 8.19 13.07
CA ILE A 167 -3.41 9.55 12.55
C ILE A 167 -4.90 9.82 12.47
N SER A 168 -5.41 10.56 13.44
CA SER A 168 -6.71 11.22 13.36
C SER A 168 -6.56 12.55 12.61
N ASP A 169 -7.59 12.99 11.88
CA ASP A 169 -7.65 14.33 11.31
C ASP A 169 -7.82 15.39 12.42
N GLN A 170 -8.26 14.98 13.62
CA GLN A 170 -8.00 15.76 14.82
C GLN A 170 -6.49 15.74 15.08
N LEU A 171 -5.92 16.94 15.19
CA LEU A 171 -4.51 17.25 15.40
C LEU A 171 -3.97 16.67 16.74
N GLU A 172 -4.03 15.36 16.93
CA GLU A 172 -3.32 14.71 18.02
C GLU A 172 -1.84 14.98 17.79
N SER A 173 -1.24 15.63 18.78
CA SER A 173 0.18 15.92 18.78
C SER A 173 0.95 14.61 18.65
N LEU A 174 1.96 14.60 17.78
CA LEU A 174 2.95 13.51 17.70
C LEU A 174 3.85 13.45 18.96
N ASP A 175 3.52 14.20 20.03
CA ASP A 175 4.22 14.22 21.31
C ASP A 175 4.33 12.83 21.96
N HIS A 176 3.39 11.92 21.70
CA HIS A 176 3.47 10.54 22.16
C HIS A 176 4.60 9.72 21.50
N LEU A 177 5.15 10.23 20.39
CA LEU A 177 6.32 9.70 19.68
C LEU A 177 7.62 10.46 20.01
N ASN A 178 7.56 11.45 20.91
CA ASN A 178 8.72 12.21 21.35
C ASN A 178 9.51 11.41 22.39
N LEU A 179 10.80 11.22 22.13
CA LEU A 179 11.79 10.78 23.09
C LEU A 179 12.44 12.01 23.71
N SER A 180 12.16 12.24 24.99
CA SER A 180 12.73 13.38 25.73
C SER A 180 14.16 13.06 26.13
N LEU A 181 15.11 13.37 25.25
CA LEU A 181 16.52 13.38 25.61
C LEU A 181 16.84 14.74 26.22
N ASN A 182 17.39 14.78 27.44
CA ASN A 182 17.85 16.02 28.08
C ASN A 182 19.14 16.58 27.43
N ILE A 183 19.19 16.60 26.11
CA ILE A 183 20.31 17.06 25.29
C ILE A 183 19.86 18.36 24.62
N HIS A 184 20.42 19.49 25.06
CA HIS A 184 20.20 20.83 24.47
C HIS A 184 18.73 21.21 24.22
N ASN A 185 17.81 20.70 25.05
CA ASN A 185 16.37 20.94 24.95
C ASN A 185 15.79 20.55 23.56
N LYS A 186 16.42 19.59 22.87
CA LYS A 186 15.97 19.03 21.61
C LYS A 186 14.88 18.00 21.85
N LYS A 187 13.82 18.05 21.05
CA LYS A 187 12.81 16.98 20.99
C LYS A 187 13.18 16.01 19.87
N LEU A 188 13.21 14.71 20.18
CA LEU A 188 13.48 13.67 19.19
C LEU A 188 12.21 12.89 18.90
N PHE A 189 11.70 12.98 17.67
CA PHE A 189 10.57 12.20 17.20
C PHE A 189 11.07 11.02 16.37
N ILE A 190 10.71 9.80 16.76
CA ILE A 190 10.99 8.59 15.97
C ILE A 190 9.68 8.06 15.40
N ILE A 191 9.54 8.13 14.09
CA ILE A 191 8.33 7.78 13.36
C ILE A 191 8.59 6.51 12.55
N ASN A 192 8.13 5.37 13.07
CA ASN A 192 8.22 4.10 12.36
C ASN A 192 7.05 3.92 11.39
N ILE A 193 7.25 4.27 10.13
CA ILE A 193 6.20 4.19 9.11
C ILE A 193 5.77 2.75 8.78
N ALA A 194 6.51 1.73 9.19
CA ALA A 194 6.04 0.33 9.12
C ALA A 194 4.81 0.08 10.00
N LYS A 195 4.59 0.95 11.00
CA LYS A 195 3.43 0.91 11.91
C LYS A 195 2.26 1.76 11.39
N LEU A 196 2.43 2.48 10.29
CA LEU A 196 1.31 3.19 9.63
C LEU A 196 0.39 2.21 8.90
N ASP A 197 -0.91 2.49 8.99
CA ASP A 197 -1.91 1.84 8.17
C ASP A 197 -1.88 2.42 6.75
N ASN A 198 -1.20 1.70 5.85
CA ASN A 198 -1.05 2.07 4.45
C ASN A 198 -2.24 1.65 3.56
N ILE A 199 -3.27 0.99 4.11
CA ILE A 199 -4.38 0.44 3.34
C ILE A 199 -5.11 1.55 2.58
N GLU A 200 -5.48 2.64 3.26
CA GLU A 200 -6.25 3.71 2.61
C GLU A 200 -5.45 4.49 1.57
N VAL A 201 -4.15 4.69 1.81
CA VAL A 201 -3.27 5.30 0.80
C VAL A 201 -3.20 4.41 -0.43
N ALA A 202 -3.03 3.10 -0.24
CA ALA A 202 -3.01 2.13 -1.33
C ALA A 202 -4.33 2.10 -2.12
N LEU A 203 -5.48 2.09 -1.42
CA LEU A 203 -6.81 2.09 -2.04
C LEU A 203 -7.10 3.39 -2.79
N SER A 204 -6.70 4.53 -2.24
CA SER A 204 -6.79 5.84 -2.92
C SER A 204 -5.98 5.84 -4.21
N ILE A 205 -4.73 5.34 -4.15
CA ILE A 205 -3.88 5.18 -5.33
C ILE A 205 -4.53 4.23 -6.35
N PHE A 206 -5.06 3.09 -5.92
CA PHE A 206 -5.73 2.14 -6.82
C PHE A 206 -6.96 2.78 -7.50
N LYS A 207 -7.76 3.53 -6.76
CA LYS A 207 -8.91 4.27 -7.31
C LYS A 207 -8.46 5.28 -8.37
N LYS A 208 -7.38 6.03 -8.12
CA LYS A 208 -6.77 6.94 -9.11
C LYS A 208 -6.24 6.20 -10.34
N ILE A 209 -5.60 5.04 -10.17
CA ILE A 209 -5.18 4.18 -11.30
C ILE A 209 -6.39 3.85 -12.19
N ILE A 210 -7.50 3.39 -11.60
CA ILE A 210 -8.71 3.01 -12.36
C ILE A 210 -9.41 4.22 -13.01
N GLN A 211 -9.32 5.40 -12.39
CA GLN A 211 -9.93 6.64 -12.90
C GLN A 211 -9.03 7.41 -13.88
N HIS A 212 -7.79 6.97 -14.09
CA HIS A 212 -6.82 7.67 -14.92
C HIS A 212 -7.30 7.87 -16.37
N SER A 213 -7.00 9.04 -16.93
CA SER A 213 -7.46 9.44 -18.28
C SER A 213 -6.90 8.55 -19.39
N SER A 214 -5.69 8.00 -19.21
CA SER A 214 -5.04 7.08 -20.17
C SER A 214 -5.88 5.85 -20.53
N TRP A 215 -6.83 5.44 -19.68
CA TRP A 215 -7.73 4.34 -20.02
C TRP A 215 -8.68 4.67 -21.18
N HIS A 216 -9.04 5.93 -21.41
CA HIS A 216 -10.00 6.30 -22.45
C HIS A 216 -9.53 5.86 -23.84
N GLU A 217 -8.34 6.30 -24.24
CA GLU A 217 -7.75 5.94 -25.53
C GLU A 217 -7.45 4.42 -25.62
N LEU A 218 -7.08 3.77 -24.52
CA LEU A 218 -6.89 2.32 -24.47
C LEU A 218 -8.19 1.54 -24.71
N VAL A 219 -9.30 1.99 -24.14
CA VAL A 219 -10.62 1.40 -24.34
C VAL A 219 -11.10 1.59 -25.78
N GLU A 220 -10.85 2.76 -26.37
CA GLU A 220 -11.24 3.05 -27.77
C GLU A 220 -10.42 2.22 -28.77
N SER A 221 -9.12 2.10 -28.55
CA SER A 221 -8.20 1.42 -29.47
C SER A 221 -8.23 -0.11 -29.34
N HIS A 222 -8.37 -0.63 -28.13
CA HIS A 222 -8.28 -2.08 -27.84
C HIS A 222 -9.46 -2.60 -27.00
N PRO A 223 -10.72 -2.35 -27.39
CA PRO A 223 -11.89 -2.62 -26.55
C PRO A 223 -12.02 -4.10 -26.15
N GLN A 224 -11.57 -5.03 -26.98
CA GLN A 224 -11.67 -6.47 -26.74
C GLN A 224 -10.46 -7.09 -26.06
N HIS A 225 -9.40 -6.30 -25.79
CA HIS A 225 -8.19 -6.83 -25.18
C HIS A 225 -8.46 -7.30 -23.73
N PRO A 226 -7.95 -8.46 -23.28
CA PRO A 226 -8.27 -9.00 -21.96
C PRO A 226 -7.93 -8.08 -20.77
N ILE A 227 -6.84 -7.29 -20.86
CA ILE A 227 -6.52 -6.26 -19.84
C ILE A 227 -7.64 -5.22 -19.77
N ILE A 228 -8.16 -4.78 -20.92
CA ILE A 228 -9.20 -3.75 -21.01
C ILE A 228 -10.53 -4.29 -20.50
N GLN A 229 -10.87 -5.54 -20.81
CA GLN A 229 -12.06 -6.20 -20.28
C GLN A 229 -12.00 -6.33 -18.74
N ASN A 230 -10.84 -6.70 -18.20
CA ASN A 230 -10.60 -6.76 -16.75
C ASN A 230 -10.69 -5.36 -16.09
N TYR A 231 -10.09 -4.35 -16.73
CA TYR A 231 -10.22 -2.97 -16.28
C TYR A 231 -11.68 -2.52 -16.23
N LEU A 232 -12.45 -2.75 -17.30
CA LEU A 232 -13.86 -2.35 -17.39
C LEU A 232 -14.72 -3.05 -16.33
N SER A 233 -14.44 -4.34 -16.03
CA SER A 233 -15.18 -5.03 -14.96
C SER A 233 -14.93 -4.38 -13.59
N ILE A 234 -13.69 -3.96 -13.31
CA ILE A 234 -13.35 -3.24 -12.08
C ILE A 234 -13.98 -1.84 -12.09
N LYS A 235 -13.80 -1.06 -13.16
CA LYS A 235 -14.31 0.31 -13.28
C LYS A 235 -15.80 0.40 -12.99
N ASN A 236 -16.58 -0.52 -13.56
CA ASN A 236 -18.03 -0.57 -13.39
C ASN A 236 -18.48 -0.97 -11.98
N ASN A 237 -17.58 -1.48 -11.14
CA ASN A 237 -17.86 -1.99 -9.80
C ASN A 237 -16.85 -1.45 -8.76
N ILE A 238 -16.25 -0.29 -9.01
CA ILE A 238 -15.05 0.18 -8.28
C ILE A 238 -15.27 0.26 -6.77
N GLU A 239 -16.43 0.76 -6.31
CA GLU A 239 -16.71 0.89 -4.88
C GLU A 239 -16.80 -0.48 -4.18
N ASN A 240 -17.42 -1.47 -4.82
CA ASN A 240 -17.48 -2.84 -4.30
C ASN A 240 -16.09 -3.47 -4.25
N VAL A 241 -15.30 -3.31 -5.31
CA VAL A 241 -13.94 -3.86 -5.38
C VAL A 241 -13.05 -3.23 -4.30
N ILE A 242 -13.08 -1.91 -4.13
CA ILE A 242 -12.34 -1.20 -3.10
C ILE A 242 -12.74 -1.68 -1.71
N HIS A 243 -14.04 -1.81 -1.44
CA HIS A 243 -14.54 -2.30 -0.17
C HIS A 243 -14.03 -3.72 0.16
N SER A 244 -14.13 -4.64 -0.80
CA SER A 244 -13.68 -6.04 -0.63
C SER A 244 -12.17 -6.13 -0.38
N ILE A 245 -11.37 -5.36 -1.13
CA ILE A 245 -9.91 -5.28 -0.92
C ILE A 245 -9.61 -4.73 0.48
N ARG A 246 -10.31 -3.67 0.92
CA ARG A 246 -10.16 -3.09 2.25
C ARG A 246 -10.41 -4.13 3.34
N LEU A 247 -11.53 -4.84 3.28
CA LEU A 247 -11.86 -5.88 4.27
C LEU A 247 -10.79 -6.96 4.35
N LEU A 248 -10.28 -7.41 3.19
CA LEU A 248 -9.24 -8.42 3.15
C LEU A 248 -7.91 -7.91 3.74
N TYR A 249 -7.48 -6.70 3.39
CA TYR A 249 -6.24 -6.16 3.94
C TYR A 249 -6.35 -5.82 5.42
N LEU A 250 -7.52 -5.37 5.89
CA LEU A 250 -7.78 -5.24 7.33
C LEU A 250 -7.73 -6.59 8.03
N TYR A 251 -8.27 -7.64 7.42
CA TYR A 251 -8.12 -9.00 7.94
C TYR A 251 -6.64 -9.36 8.06
N LEU A 252 -5.83 -9.18 7.01
CA LEU A 252 -4.39 -9.48 7.05
C LEU A 252 -3.66 -8.67 8.14
N LEU A 253 -3.95 -7.38 8.24
CA LEU A 253 -3.38 -6.48 9.24
C LEU A 253 -3.65 -6.98 10.67
N ASN A 254 -4.89 -7.41 10.95
CA ASN A 254 -5.31 -7.91 12.27
C ASN A 254 -4.64 -9.24 12.66
N TYR A 255 -4.14 -10.02 11.69
CA TYR A 255 -3.35 -11.22 11.91
C TYR A 255 -1.84 -10.97 11.76
N GLU A 256 -1.40 -9.72 11.93
CA GLU A 256 -0.01 -9.27 11.86
C GLU A 256 0.69 -9.56 10.51
N LYS A 257 -0.10 -9.76 9.45
CA LYS A 257 0.42 -9.93 8.08
C LYS A 257 0.44 -8.57 7.37
N ARG A 258 1.32 -7.69 7.84
CA ARG A 258 1.48 -6.34 7.28
C ARG A 258 2.09 -6.39 5.88
N LEU A 259 1.49 -5.64 4.96
CA LEU A 259 2.02 -5.40 3.62
C LEU A 259 2.51 -3.96 3.52
N THR A 260 3.66 -3.76 2.88
CA THR A 260 4.14 -2.42 2.57
C THR A 260 3.30 -1.79 1.46
N LEU A 261 3.31 -0.46 1.34
CA LEU A 261 2.60 0.21 0.25
C LEU A 261 3.02 -0.34 -1.12
N ARG A 262 4.34 -0.53 -1.33
CA ARG A 262 4.87 -1.12 -2.56
C ARG A 262 4.30 -2.50 -2.84
N GLN A 263 4.20 -3.37 -1.82
CA GLN A 263 3.66 -4.72 -1.99
C GLN A 263 2.17 -4.67 -2.38
N MET A 264 1.39 -3.75 -1.79
CA MET A 264 -0.02 -3.57 -2.15
C MET A 264 -0.19 -3.04 -3.59
N LEU A 265 0.62 -2.06 -4.01
CA LEU A 265 0.55 -1.52 -5.37
C LEU A 265 0.99 -2.54 -6.43
N ALA A 266 2.08 -3.27 -6.15
CA ALA A 266 2.54 -4.36 -7.00
C ALA A 266 1.45 -5.43 -7.17
N HIS A 267 0.75 -5.75 -6.07
CA HIS A 267 -0.37 -6.67 -6.08
C HIS A 267 -1.52 -6.16 -6.99
N PHE A 268 -1.97 -4.93 -6.81
CA PHE A 268 -3.05 -4.36 -7.62
C PHE A 268 -2.72 -4.33 -9.11
N CYS A 269 -1.52 -3.87 -9.47
CA CYS A 269 -1.12 -3.76 -10.86
C CYS A 269 -1.00 -5.14 -11.52
N ALA A 270 -0.43 -6.11 -10.80
CA ALA A 270 -0.31 -7.49 -11.26
C ALA A 270 -1.69 -8.13 -11.49
N SER A 271 -2.64 -7.90 -10.60
CA SER A 271 -4.01 -8.40 -10.75
C SER A 271 -4.79 -7.70 -11.86
N LEU A 272 -4.42 -6.47 -12.20
CA LEU A 272 -5.05 -5.69 -13.26
C LEU A 272 -4.58 -6.12 -14.65
N THR A 273 -3.27 -6.31 -14.83
CA THR A 273 -2.66 -6.60 -16.14
C THR A 273 -2.31 -8.07 -16.36
N GLY A 274 -2.24 -8.88 -15.30
CA GLY A 274 -1.67 -10.23 -15.36
C GLY A 274 -0.18 -10.26 -15.69
N GLY A 275 0.51 -9.11 -15.64
CA GLY A 275 1.89 -8.95 -16.10
C GLY A 275 2.06 -8.90 -17.62
N PHE A 276 0.96 -8.83 -18.38
CA PHE A 276 0.96 -8.75 -19.85
C PHE A 276 1.06 -7.30 -20.33
N GLN A 277 1.66 -7.11 -21.50
CA GLN A 277 1.59 -5.89 -22.31
C GLN A 277 0.39 -5.93 -23.27
N LEU A 278 0.15 -4.84 -24.00
CA LEU A 278 -0.95 -4.76 -24.97
C LEU A 278 -0.67 -5.54 -26.26
N GLU A 279 0.61 -5.75 -26.57
CA GLU A 279 1.08 -6.54 -27.71
C GLU A 279 0.99 -8.03 -27.43
N ASP A 280 0.87 -8.43 -26.16
CA ASP A 280 0.73 -9.83 -25.78
C ASP A 280 -0.68 -10.33 -26.12
N SER A 281 -0.76 -11.62 -26.47
CA SER A 281 -2.03 -12.30 -26.74
C SER A 281 -2.31 -13.35 -25.66
N PRO A 282 -2.82 -12.95 -24.48
CA PRO A 282 -3.05 -13.88 -23.38
C PRO A 282 -4.09 -14.94 -23.78
N ILE A 283 -3.71 -16.21 -23.64
CA ILE A 283 -4.52 -17.38 -24.02
C ILE A 283 -5.75 -17.52 -23.11
N HIS A 284 -5.63 -17.06 -21.86
CA HIS A 284 -6.67 -17.15 -20.85
C HIS A 284 -7.23 -15.77 -20.48
N PRO A 285 -8.51 -15.69 -20.10
CA PRO A 285 -9.08 -14.46 -19.58
C PRO A 285 -8.30 -13.92 -18.38
N ILE A 286 -8.09 -12.60 -18.37
CA ILE A 286 -7.53 -11.88 -17.24
C ILE A 286 -8.72 -11.51 -16.34
N ILE A 287 -8.78 -12.11 -15.16
CA ILE A 287 -9.88 -11.88 -14.20
C ILE A 287 -9.26 -11.45 -12.89
N PHE A 288 -9.52 -10.20 -12.51
CA PHE A 288 -8.93 -9.56 -11.34
C PHE A 288 -9.08 -10.40 -10.08
N SER A 289 -10.28 -10.93 -9.82
CA SER A 289 -10.54 -11.74 -8.63
C SER A 289 -9.76 -13.06 -8.58
N ASP A 290 -9.34 -13.61 -9.71
CA ASP A 290 -8.50 -14.82 -9.70
C ASP A 290 -7.04 -14.44 -9.51
N LEU A 291 -6.55 -13.49 -10.31
CA LEU A 291 -5.15 -13.05 -10.26
C LEU A 291 -4.79 -12.46 -8.90
N PHE A 292 -5.72 -11.75 -8.27
CA PHE A 292 -5.59 -11.17 -6.92
C PHE A 292 -5.46 -12.22 -5.81
N PHE A 293 -5.97 -13.43 -5.98
CA PHE A 293 -5.72 -14.51 -5.02
C PHE A 293 -4.63 -15.49 -5.49
N GLY A 294 -3.91 -15.17 -6.56
CA GLY A 294 -2.83 -16.00 -7.08
C GLY A 294 -3.29 -17.18 -7.92
N TYR A 295 -4.37 -17.01 -8.68
CA TYR A 295 -4.86 -18.00 -9.62
C TYR A 295 -4.92 -17.41 -11.03
N GLN A 296 -4.64 -18.22 -12.03
CA GLN A 296 -4.83 -17.88 -13.43
C GLN A 296 -5.53 -19.06 -14.10
N ASN A 297 -6.73 -18.82 -14.63
CA ASN A 297 -7.60 -19.89 -15.14
C ASN A 297 -7.69 -21.03 -14.12
N HIS A 298 -8.27 -20.77 -12.94
CA HIS A 298 -8.48 -21.71 -11.81
C HIS A 298 -7.23 -22.42 -11.22
N LEU A 299 -6.08 -22.34 -11.86
CA LEU A 299 -4.83 -22.97 -11.43
C LEU A 299 -3.94 -21.99 -10.67
N PRO A 300 -3.06 -22.48 -9.77
CA PRO A 300 -2.06 -21.65 -9.11
C PRO A 300 -1.23 -20.83 -10.11
N TRP A 301 -1.14 -19.53 -9.90
CA TRP A 301 -0.33 -18.62 -10.71
C TRP A 301 1.11 -18.57 -10.15
N GLU A 302 1.88 -19.65 -10.37
CA GLU A 302 3.17 -19.88 -9.72
C GLU A 302 4.17 -18.72 -9.89
N ASN A 303 4.24 -18.14 -11.10
CA ASN A 303 5.11 -17.01 -11.38
C ASN A 303 4.82 -15.80 -10.50
N ALA A 304 3.56 -15.63 -10.06
CA ALA A 304 3.14 -14.52 -9.23
C ALA A 304 3.37 -14.72 -7.74
N PHE A 305 3.81 -15.91 -7.30
CA PHE A 305 4.21 -16.12 -5.90
C PHE A 305 5.51 -15.38 -5.52
N LYS A 306 6.20 -14.76 -6.48
CA LYS A 306 7.25 -13.78 -6.21
C LYS A 306 6.71 -12.49 -5.57
N LEU A 307 5.42 -12.21 -5.74
CA LEU A 307 4.75 -11.08 -5.09
C LEU A 307 4.27 -11.51 -3.69
N PRO A 308 4.77 -10.87 -2.62
CA PRO A 308 4.47 -11.28 -1.25
C PRO A 308 2.98 -11.35 -0.92
N ALA A 309 2.20 -10.39 -1.41
CA ALA A 309 0.76 -10.34 -1.18
C ALA A 309 0.03 -11.54 -1.82
N ILE A 310 0.38 -11.87 -3.07
CA ILE A 310 -0.23 -12.99 -3.80
C ILE A 310 0.14 -14.33 -3.15
N HIS A 311 1.43 -14.51 -2.81
CA HIS A 311 1.88 -15.71 -2.12
C HIS A 311 1.17 -15.91 -0.77
N LEU A 312 1.01 -14.82 0.00
CA LEU A 312 0.30 -14.83 1.26
C LEU A 312 -1.17 -15.22 1.10
N LEU A 313 -1.89 -14.59 0.16
CA LEU A 313 -3.30 -14.89 -0.08
C LEU A 313 -3.54 -16.30 -0.59
N HIS A 314 -2.65 -16.79 -1.46
CA HIS A 314 -2.67 -18.17 -1.92
C HIS A 314 -2.48 -19.16 -0.76
N THR A 315 -1.50 -18.90 0.11
CA THR A 315 -1.19 -19.75 1.27
C THR A 315 -2.33 -19.79 2.29
N LEU A 316 -3.05 -18.68 2.46
CA LEU A 316 -4.23 -18.60 3.32
C LEU A 316 -5.44 -19.34 2.75
N ASN A 317 -5.37 -19.78 1.48
CA ASN A 317 -6.38 -20.58 0.78
C ASN A 317 -7.80 -20.03 0.97
N PHE A 318 -7.95 -18.72 0.72
CA PHE A 318 -9.27 -18.10 0.64
C PHE A 318 -10.11 -18.75 -0.47
N ALA A 319 -11.43 -18.68 -0.33
CA ALA A 319 -12.39 -19.34 -1.23
C ALA A 319 -12.51 -20.87 -1.14
N GLY A 320 -12.03 -21.48 -0.05
CA GLY A 320 -12.46 -22.83 0.37
C GLY A 320 -13.96 -22.91 0.67
N TYR A 321 -14.47 -24.10 1.00
CA TYR A 321 -15.86 -24.27 1.44
C TYR A 321 -16.07 -23.53 2.77
N ARG A 322 -16.99 -22.56 2.82
CA ARG A 322 -17.22 -21.72 4.01
C ARG A 322 -18.65 -21.78 4.53
N SER A 323 -19.67 -21.79 3.65
CA SER A 323 -21.07 -21.87 4.08
C SER A 323 -21.97 -22.49 3.01
N LEU A 324 -23.00 -23.22 3.46
CA LEU A 324 -24.03 -23.82 2.60
C LEU A 324 -24.85 -22.74 1.87
N GLU A 325 -24.99 -21.57 2.48
CA GLU A 325 -25.71 -20.42 1.92
C GLU A 325 -25.04 -19.90 0.65
N ILE A 326 -23.71 -19.75 0.66
CA ILE A 326 -22.93 -19.34 -0.50
C ILE A 326 -22.97 -20.43 -1.59
N GLU A 327 -22.94 -21.71 -1.23
CA GLU A 327 -23.08 -22.79 -2.21
C GLU A 327 -24.42 -22.75 -2.93
N LYS A 328 -25.52 -22.51 -2.20
CA LYS A 328 -26.86 -22.36 -2.80
C LYS A 328 -26.94 -21.14 -3.70
N LEU A 329 -26.31 -20.03 -3.30
CA LEU A 329 -26.23 -18.82 -4.11
C LEU A 329 -25.61 -19.10 -5.48
N MET A 330 -24.47 -19.80 -5.48
CA MET A 330 -23.71 -20.13 -6.69
C MET A 330 -24.41 -21.11 -7.63
N ALA A 331 -25.36 -21.90 -7.13
CA ALA A 331 -26.03 -22.95 -7.89
C ALA A 331 -27.10 -22.42 -8.86
N ASP A 332 -27.62 -21.20 -8.64
CA ASP A 332 -28.66 -20.60 -9.48
C ASP A 332 -28.18 -19.29 -10.13
N LEU A 333 -28.11 -19.31 -11.47
CA LEU A 333 -27.69 -18.15 -12.26
C LEU A 333 -28.64 -16.94 -12.09
N LYS A 334 -29.91 -17.19 -11.71
CA LYS A 334 -30.89 -16.11 -11.47
C LYS A 334 -30.48 -15.19 -10.33
N ASN A 335 -29.69 -15.69 -9.38
CA ASN A 335 -29.16 -14.87 -8.28
C ASN A 335 -28.17 -13.79 -8.76
N PHE A 336 -27.73 -13.87 -10.01
CA PHE A 336 -26.79 -12.97 -10.65
C PHE A 336 -27.45 -12.12 -11.75
N GLU A 337 -28.79 -12.01 -11.73
CA GLU A 337 -29.55 -11.07 -12.56
C GLU A 337 -29.25 -9.62 -12.15
N GLY A 338 -29.06 -8.72 -13.13
CA GLY A 338 -28.75 -7.31 -12.89
C GLY A 338 -27.26 -6.98 -12.76
N ILE A 339 -26.37 -7.98 -12.83
CA ILE A 339 -24.91 -7.77 -12.91
C ILE A 339 -24.50 -7.33 -14.31
N THR A 340 -23.38 -6.62 -14.42
CA THR A 340 -22.84 -6.20 -15.71
C THR A 340 -22.68 -7.38 -16.68
N PRO A 341 -23.01 -7.20 -17.98
CA PRO A 341 -22.99 -8.30 -18.95
C PRO A 341 -21.66 -9.05 -19.02
N SER A 342 -20.53 -8.35 -18.85
CA SER A 342 -19.19 -8.95 -18.85
C SER A 342 -19.02 -9.96 -17.70
N LEU A 343 -19.32 -9.56 -16.46
CA LEU A 343 -19.24 -10.44 -15.29
C LEU A 343 -20.27 -11.56 -15.36
N HIS A 344 -21.50 -11.28 -15.80
CA HIS A 344 -22.55 -12.30 -15.94
C HIS A 344 -22.12 -13.42 -16.91
N SER A 345 -21.45 -13.08 -18.01
CA SER A 345 -20.92 -14.08 -18.96
C SER A 345 -19.85 -14.99 -18.33
N ILE A 346 -18.98 -14.43 -17.49
CA ILE A 346 -17.92 -15.16 -16.78
C ILE A 346 -18.52 -16.11 -15.74
N ILE A 347 -19.47 -15.61 -14.94
CA ILE A 347 -20.19 -16.38 -13.93
C ILE A 347 -20.93 -17.55 -14.57
N LYS A 348 -21.68 -17.29 -15.67
CA LYS A 348 -22.38 -18.33 -16.42
C LYS A 348 -21.42 -19.43 -16.89
N ASN A 349 -20.29 -19.05 -17.47
CA ASN A 349 -19.27 -19.99 -17.94
C ASN A 349 -18.69 -20.83 -16.78
N TYR A 350 -18.43 -20.21 -15.63
CA TYR A 350 -17.93 -20.92 -14.45
C TYR A 350 -18.95 -21.91 -13.88
N ILE A 351 -20.22 -21.51 -13.77
CA ILE A 351 -21.29 -22.40 -13.29
C ILE A 351 -21.46 -23.59 -14.24
N GLN A 352 -21.48 -23.35 -15.56
CA GLN A 352 -21.61 -24.42 -16.56
C GLN A 352 -20.42 -25.40 -16.48
N LYS A 353 -19.18 -24.88 -16.49
CA LYS A 353 -17.98 -25.73 -16.39
C LYS A 353 -17.88 -26.49 -15.07
N ASP A 354 -18.42 -25.95 -13.99
CA ASP A 354 -18.46 -26.64 -12.70
C ASP A 354 -19.47 -27.80 -12.69
N GLN A 355 -20.61 -27.63 -13.37
CA GLN A 355 -21.61 -28.69 -13.54
C GLN A 355 -21.12 -29.82 -14.44
N ASP A 356 -20.30 -29.48 -15.45
CA ASP A 356 -19.72 -30.45 -16.39
C ASP A 356 -18.43 -31.12 -15.86
N SER A 357 -17.91 -30.72 -14.70
CA SER A 357 -16.66 -31.22 -14.13
C SER A 357 -16.88 -32.07 -12.88
N ASP A 358 -16.31 -33.28 -12.88
CA ASP A 358 -16.33 -34.16 -11.70
C ASP A 358 -15.57 -33.59 -10.48
N ILE A 359 -14.75 -32.56 -10.65
CA ILE A 359 -13.79 -32.06 -9.63
C ILE A 359 -14.19 -30.66 -9.08
N HIS A 360 -15.30 -30.06 -9.51
CA HIS A 360 -15.80 -28.76 -9.01
C HIS A 360 -14.72 -27.66 -8.87
N LEU A 361 -13.80 -27.59 -9.84
CA LEU A 361 -12.62 -26.72 -9.80
C LEU A 361 -12.94 -25.24 -9.97
N PHE A 362 -14.15 -24.90 -10.42
CA PHE A 362 -14.57 -23.52 -10.69
C PHE A 362 -15.30 -22.89 -9.51
N LYS A 363 -15.78 -23.66 -8.53
CA LYS A 363 -16.38 -23.10 -7.31
C LYS A 363 -15.47 -22.14 -6.54
N PRO A 364 -14.18 -22.45 -6.28
CA PRO A 364 -13.30 -21.49 -5.60
C PRO A 364 -13.14 -20.19 -6.40
N ALA A 365 -13.04 -20.27 -7.74
CA ALA A 365 -12.96 -19.09 -8.61
C ALA A 365 -14.24 -18.24 -8.51
N LEU A 366 -15.40 -18.89 -8.50
CA LEU A 366 -16.69 -18.22 -8.35
C LEU A 366 -16.82 -17.53 -6.97
N ARG A 367 -16.42 -18.19 -5.88
CA ARG A 367 -16.42 -17.58 -4.53
C ARG A 367 -15.52 -16.33 -4.46
N ARG A 368 -14.32 -16.37 -5.07
CA ARG A 368 -13.44 -15.19 -5.15
C ARG A 368 -14.08 -14.04 -5.92
N LEU A 369 -14.70 -14.36 -7.05
CA LEU A 369 -15.39 -13.38 -7.90
C LEU A 369 -16.55 -12.72 -7.14
N ILE A 370 -17.40 -13.51 -6.50
CA ILE A 370 -18.53 -13.02 -5.69
C ILE A 370 -18.02 -12.14 -4.54
N PHE A 371 -16.96 -12.56 -3.84
CA PHE A 371 -16.37 -11.78 -2.75
C PHE A 371 -15.85 -10.43 -3.24
N ILE A 372 -14.98 -10.40 -4.25
CA ILE A 372 -14.32 -9.19 -4.73
C ILE A 372 -15.32 -8.18 -5.29
N TYR A 373 -16.27 -8.64 -6.10
CA TYR A 373 -17.26 -7.76 -6.72
C TYR A 373 -18.51 -7.51 -5.84
N ASN A 374 -18.53 -8.07 -4.63
CA ASN A 374 -19.64 -7.99 -3.68
C ASN A 374 -20.99 -8.36 -4.32
N LEU A 375 -21.05 -9.52 -4.96
CA LEU A 375 -22.21 -9.98 -5.75
C LEU A 375 -23.25 -10.73 -4.90
N TYR A 376 -23.35 -10.39 -3.62
CA TYR A 376 -24.30 -11.03 -2.72
C TYR A 376 -25.67 -10.34 -2.84
N PRO A 377 -26.78 -11.10 -2.91
CA PRO A 377 -28.11 -10.52 -2.80
C PRO A 377 -28.29 -9.83 -1.46
N THR A 378 -29.12 -8.79 -1.40
CA THR A 378 -29.36 -8.00 -0.18
C THR A 378 -29.88 -8.81 1.02
N THR A 379 -30.41 -10.01 0.77
CA THR A 379 -30.85 -10.94 1.80
C THR A 379 -29.70 -11.63 2.54
N TYR A 380 -28.48 -11.59 2.00
CA TYR A 380 -27.28 -12.23 2.58
C TYR A 380 -26.50 -11.21 3.41
N THR A 381 -26.83 -11.09 4.69
CA THR A 381 -26.10 -10.23 5.64
C THR A 381 -24.76 -10.85 6.02
N ASN A 382 -23.69 -10.04 6.13
CA ASN A 382 -22.35 -10.45 6.57
C ASN A 382 -21.65 -11.50 5.66
N ALA A 383 -22.02 -11.57 4.38
CA ALA A 383 -21.49 -12.61 3.48
C ALA A 383 -19.98 -12.46 3.22
N GLN A 384 -19.47 -11.24 3.16
CA GLN A 384 -18.03 -10.98 3.04
C GLN A 384 -17.28 -11.36 4.32
N ALA A 385 -17.85 -11.05 5.49
CA ALA A 385 -17.35 -11.54 6.77
C ALA A 385 -17.30 -13.08 6.85
N GLN A 386 -18.32 -13.79 6.32
CA GLN A 386 -18.31 -15.26 6.23
C GLN A 386 -17.20 -15.78 5.31
N PHE A 387 -16.98 -15.15 4.15
CA PHE A 387 -15.90 -15.51 3.23
C PHE A 387 -14.52 -15.43 3.91
N LEU A 388 -14.30 -14.36 4.69
CA LEU A 388 -13.07 -14.14 5.44
C LEU A 388 -12.98 -14.97 6.73
N GLY A 389 -14.08 -15.55 7.20
CA GLY A 389 -14.14 -16.20 8.51
C GLY A 389 -13.97 -15.22 9.68
N SER A 390 -14.34 -13.95 9.49
CA SER A 390 -14.16 -12.88 10.47
C SER A 390 -15.47 -12.10 10.69
N PRO A 391 -16.33 -12.49 11.65
CA PRO A 391 -17.69 -11.98 11.79
C PRO A 391 -17.80 -10.46 12.04
N ASN A 392 -16.78 -9.86 12.66
CA ASN A 392 -16.79 -8.46 13.06
C ASN A 392 -15.99 -7.55 12.11
N ILE A 393 -15.46 -8.08 10.99
CA ILE A 393 -14.57 -7.30 10.11
C ILE A 393 -15.27 -6.10 9.46
N GLU A 394 -16.55 -6.24 9.11
CA GLU A 394 -17.35 -5.16 8.52
C GLU A 394 -17.55 -4.03 9.53
N LYS A 395 -18.01 -4.36 10.75
CA LYS A 395 -18.15 -3.38 11.86
C LYS A 395 -16.82 -2.70 12.21
N TYR A 396 -15.72 -3.47 12.21
CA TYR A 396 -14.39 -2.92 12.46
C TYR A 396 -13.95 -1.95 11.36
N SER A 397 -14.23 -2.29 10.11
CA SER A 397 -13.97 -1.44 8.95
C SER A 397 -14.76 -0.14 9.02
N GLU A 398 -16.05 -0.19 9.36
CA GLU A 398 -16.92 0.97 9.56
C GLU A 398 -16.42 1.86 10.69
N TRP A 399 -16.12 1.29 11.87
CA TRP A 399 -15.56 2.05 13.00
C TRP A 399 -14.27 2.80 12.62
N ARG A 400 -13.40 2.18 11.81
CA ARG A 400 -12.19 2.83 11.27
C ARG A 400 -12.46 3.90 10.22
N LEU A 401 -13.59 3.85 9.51
CA LEU A 401 -13.99 4.90 8.56
C LEU A 401 -14.66 6.06 9.28
N ASP A 402 -15.52 5.78 10.25
CA ASP A 402 -16.24 6.81 11.00
C ASP A 402 -15.30 7.63 11.88
N THR A 403 -14.28 7.00 12.47
CA THR A 403 -13.20 7.73 13.15
C THR A 403 -12.46 8.69 12.22
N ARG A 404 -12.46 8.45 10.90
CA ARG A 404 -11.92 9.40 9.90
C ARG A 404 -12.98 10.41 9.41
N ARG A 405 -14.25 10.00 9.23
CA ARG A 405 -15.33 10.86 8.70
C ARG A 405 -15.90 11.88 9.69
N ILE A 406 -15.90 11.59 10.99
CA ILE A 406 -16.30 12.55 12.03
C ILE A 406 -15.31 13.74 12.09
N GLN A 407 -14.24 13.70 11.29
CA GLN A 407 -13.11 14.61 11.36
C GLN A 407 -12.81 15.33 10.03
N THR A 408 -13.69 15.19 9.02
CA THR A 408 -13.83 16.12 7.87
C THR A 408 -15.02 17.03 8.07
#